data_AF-A0A6A6NT19-F1
#
_entry.id   AF-A0A6A6NT19-F1
#
_cell.length_a   1.000
_cell.length_b   1.000
_cell.length_c   1.000
_cell.angle_alpha   90.00
_cell.angle_beta   90.00
_cell.angle_gamma   90.00
#
_symmetry.space_group_name_H-M   'P 1'
#
loop_
_entity.id
_entity.type
_entity.pdbx_description
1 polymer ?
#
loop_
_entity_poly.entity_id
_entity_poly.type
_entity_poly.pdbx_seq_one_letter_code
_entity_poly.pdbx_strand_id
1 'polypeptide(L)'
;MLISLTVGKVDAGVAVLLTEDKRLVTPDNHPSHSERHESGSAILTSTPRKIEFPSILLPTDISCGSIVDINVSRNYAAENSAETAFANLQRTILHTFGLHTPKPPVLRCRNATQTSVVLEWDPIDLATAELRSLILYRNGSKAGAIPKPLEMQSTKISGLAVDTEYVFHLVLRTSAGTFSSERLHVRTHKMTELSGITITPGVMPAALRESLQKTAERIGAKVIDAVRIDTTHFVCTEGRGQAWERAVEMNVPVVVPDWVKGCEREGRIVGVRGYYLNADPRLRQVGAGHQPQQQQ
;
A
#
# COMPACT_ATOMS: atom_id res chain seq x y z
N MET A 1 -36.78 -0.74 45.35
CA MET A 1 -36.66 -1.29 46.71
C MET A 1 -36.16 -0.17 47.58
N LEU A 2 -36.93 0.22 48.59
CA LEU A 2 -36.54 1.25 49.54
C LEU A 2 -35.82 0.58 50.71
N ILE A 3 -34.64 1.09 51.07
CA ILE A 3 -33.89 0.62 52.24
C ILE A 3 -33.50 1.84 53.06
N SER A 4 -33.86 1.85 54.35
CA SER A 4 -33.44 2.88 55.30
C SER A 4 -32.16 2.42 56.01
N LEU A 5 -31.10 3.22 55.95
CA LEU A 5 -29.81 2.92 56.55
C LEU A 5 -29.37 4.05 57.48
N THR A 6 -28.75 3.70 58.62
CA THR A 6 -28.18 4.70 59.54
C THR A 6 -26.73 4.99 59.18
N VAL A 7 -26.36 6.27 59.08
CA VAL A 7 -24.97 6.70 58.89
C VAL A 7 -24.20 6.49 60.18
N GLY A 8 -23.27 5.54 60.19
CA GLY A 8 -22.46 5.21 61.37
C GLY A 8 -21.19 6.06 61.51
N LYS A 9 -20.48 6.32 60.42
CA LYS A 9 -19.29 7.18 60.39
C LYS A 9 -19.18 7.87 59.04
N VAL A 10 -18.75 9.13 59.04
CA VAL A 10 -18.42 9.88 57.82
C VAL A 10 -17.00 10.40 57.99
N ASP A 11 -16.09 9.90 57.16
CA ASP A 11 -14.72 10.41 57.05
C ASP A 11 -14.54 11.05 55.66
N ALA A 12 -13.43 11.75 55.44
CA ALA A 12 -13.12 12.38 54.17
C ALA A 12 -13.02 11.33 53.03
N GLY A 13 -14.11 11.13 52.29
CA GLY A 13 -14.19 10.25 51.12
C GLY A 13 -15.16 9.08 51.27
N VAL A 14 -15.37 8.55 52.48
CA VAL A 14 -16.17 7.31 52.70
C VAL A 14 -17.11 7.47 53.88
N ALA A 15 -18.36 7.03 53.70
CA ALA A 15 -19.34 6.89 54.75
C ALA A 15 -19.66 5.40 55.00
N VAL A 16 -19.84 5.03 56.27
CA VAL A 16 -20.25 3.68 56.66
C VAL A 16 -21.75 3.70 56.95
N LEU A 17 -22.53 2.95 56.16
CA LEU A 17 -23.97 2.80 56.34
C LEU A 17 -24.28 1.49 57.06
N LEU A 18 -25.20 1.55 58.01
CA LEU A 18 -25.59 0.45 58.90
C LEU A 18 -27.07 0.09 58.69
N THR A 19 -27.38 -1.21 58.64
CA THR A 19 -28.76 -1.73 58.62
C THR A 19 -29.45 -1.58 59.99
N GLU A 20 -30.76 -1.83 60.07
CA GLU A 20 -31.61 -1.62 61.28
C GLU A 20 -31.07 -2.24 62.58
N ASP A 21 -30.16 -3.22 62.49
CA ASP A 21 -29.52 -3.86 63.64
C ASP A 21 -28.52 -2.95 64.39
N LYS A 22 -28.30 -1.70 63.94
CA LYS A 22 -27.66 -0.56 64.65
C LYS A 22 -26.53 -0.90 65.65
N ARG A 23 -25.57 -1.76 65.29
CA ARG A 23 -24.41 -2.07 66.15
C ARG A 23 -23.09 -1.58 65.55
N LEU A 24 -22.47 -0.62 66.23
CA LEU A 24 -21.07 -0.24 66.09
C LEU A 24 -20.21 -1.30 66.78
N VAL A 25 -19.48 -2.12 66.02
CA VAL A 25 -18.42 -2.97 66.60
C VAL A 25 -17.12 -2.16 66.58
N THR A 26 -16.62 -1.84 67.77
CA THR A 26 -15.25 -1.37 68.03
C THR A 26 -14.24 -2.50 67.76
N PRO A 27 -13.00 -2.19 67.36
CA PRO A 27 -12.04 -3.21 66.99
C PRO A 27 -11.43 -3.84 68.24
N ASP A 28 -11.79 -5.09 68.53
CA ASP A 28 -11.01 -5.94 69.44
C ASP A 28 -10.56 -7.21 68.70
N ASN A 29 -9.26 -7.24 68.43
CA ASN A 29 -8.33 -8.37 68.28
C ASN A 29 -8.87 -9.75 67.83
N HIS A 30 -8.48 -10.13 66.58
CA HIS A 30 -7.97 -11.42 66.03
C HIS A 30 -8.28 -12.79 66.71
N PRO A 31 -8.10 -13.96 66.02
CA PRO A 31 -8.05 -14.26 64.57
C PRO A 31 -8.92 -15.49 64.13
N SER A 32 -8.84 -15.85 62.84
CA SER A 32 -9.26 -17.12 62.16
C SER A 32 -10.74 -17.19 61.72
N HIS A 33 -11.14 -17.68 60.53
CA HIS A 33 -10.56 -18.61 59.57
C HIS A 33 -10.88 -18.19 58.11
N SER A 34 -9.98 -18.56 57.22
CA SER A 34 -10.10 -18.52 55.77
C SER A 34 -11.09 -19.57 55.24
N GLU A 35 -11.99 -19.18 54.34
CA GLU A 35 -12.47 -20.06 53.27
C GLU A 35 -12.71 -19.24 52.00
N ARG A 36 -11.98 -19.62 50.94
CA ARG A 36 -12.19 -19.20 49.55
C ARG A 36 -13.13 -20.23 48.91
N HIS A 37 -14.19 -19.80 48.21
CA HIS A 37 -14.35 -20.08 46.77
C HIS A 37 -15.57 -19.36 46.17
N GLU A 38 -15.42 -19.09 44.88
CA GLU A 38 -16.20 -18.23 43.98
C GLU A 38 -17.62 -18.75 43.70
N SER A 39 -18.58 -17.81 43.61
CA SER A 39 -19.66 -17.71 42.60
C SER A 39 -20.75 -16.78 43.14
N GLY A 40 -20.95 -15.65 42.48
CA GLY A 40 -21.80 -14.54 42.94
C GLY A 40 -23.27 -14.90 43.06
N SER A 41 -23.70 -15.25 44.27
CA SER A 41 -25.10 -15.28 44.70
C SER A 41 -25.15 -14.79 46.14
N ALA A 42 -25.71 -13.59 46.36
CA ALA A 42 -25.85 -13.06 47.71
C ALA A 42 -27.08 -13.68 48.38
N ILE A 43 -26.83 -14.75 49.13
CA ILE A 43 -27.79 -15.37 50.06
C ILE A 43 -28.14 -14.33 51.14
N LEU A 44 -29.45 -14.14 51.40
CA LEU A 44 -29.94 -13.36 52.54
C LEU A 44 -29.75 -14.18 53.82
N THR A 45 -28.58 -14.08 54.45
CA THR A 45 -28.33 -14.56 55.82
C THR A 45 -28.29 -13.40 56.81
N SER A 46 -28.83 -13.65 58.02
CA SER A 46 -28.98 -12.74 59.16
C SER A 46 -27.64 -12.35 59.81
N THR A 47 -26.83 -11.58 59.10
CA THR A 47 -25.59 -10.97 59.63
C THR A 47 -25.61 -9.47 59.36
N PRO A 48 -25.14 -8.63 60.31
CA PRO A 48 -25.18 -7.17 60.16
C PRO A 48 -24.28 -6.75 58.98
N ARG A 49 -24.87 -6.12 57.97
CA ARG A 49 -24.16 -5.68 56.76
C ARG A 49 -23.65 -4.25 56.95
N LYS A 50 -22.33 -4.07 57.03
CA LYS A 50 -21.69 -2.75 56.82
C LYS A 50 -21.61 -2.49 55.32
N ILE A 51 -22.06 -1.32 54.87
CA ILE A 51 -21.90 -0.87 53.49
C ILE A 51 -20.96 0.32 53.49
N GLU A 52 -19.82 0.18 52.83
CA GLU A 52 -18.94 1.31 52.51
C GLU A 52 -19.53 2.06 51.32
N PHE A 53 -19.87 3.33 51.53
CA PHE A 53 -20.55 4.16 50.54
C PHE A 53 -19.75 5.44 50.28
N PRO A 54 -19.47 5.81 49.02
CA PRO A 54 -18.77 7.06 48.72
C PRO A 54 -19.52 8.26 49.29
N SER A 55 -18.86 9.03 50.17
CA SER A 55 -19.49 10.19 50.84
C SER A 55 -19.99 11.25 49.85
N ILE A 56 -19.38 11.34 48.67
CA ILE A 56 -19.78 12.26 47.58
C ILE A 56 -21.17 11.96 46.99
N LEU A 57 -21.67 10.73 47.16
CA LEU A 57 -22.98 10.33 46.67
C LEU A 57 -24.09 10.55 47.73
N LEU A 58 -23.74 11.05 48.92
CA LEU A 58 -24.69 11.40 49.97
C LEU A 58 -25.07 12.88 49.91
N PRO A 59 -26.24 13.27 50.45
CA PRO A 59 -26.62 14.67 50.64
C PRO A 59 -25.57 15.43 51.46
N THR A 60 -25.40 16.73 51.16
CA THR A 60 -24.35 17.57 51.76
C THR A 60 -24.60 17.93 53.23
N ASP A 61 -25.82 17.75 53.71
CA ASP A 61 -26.27 18.04 55.07
C ASP A 61 -26.24 16.82 56.01
N ILE A 62 -25.61 15.72 55.58
CA ILE A 62 -25.63 14.47 56.33
C ILE A 62 -24.58 14.39 57.44
N SER A 63 -25.00 13.97 58.63
CA SER A 63 -24.12 13.75 59.79
C SER A 63 -24.17 12.30 60.29
N CYS A 64 -23.22 11.93 61.16
CA CYS A 64 -23.30 10.69 61.93
C CYS A 64 -24.65 10.58 62.67
N GLY A 65 -25.27 9.40 62.62
CA GLY A 65 -26.59 9.13 63.20
C GLY A 65 -27.78 9.43 62.27
N SER A 66 -27.57 10.11 61.13
CA SER A 66 -28.64 10.39 60.16
C SER A 66 -29.19 9.10 59.56
N ILE A 67 -30.47 9.08 59.21
CA ILE A 67 -31.09 7.97 58.47
C ILE A 67 -31.21 8.39 57.01
N VAL A 68 -30.69 7.57 56.10
CA VAL A 68 -30.79 7.75 54.65
C VAL A 68 -31.73 6.72 54.08
N ASP A 69 -32.71 7.18 53.33
CA ASP A 69 -33.55 6.32 52.51
C ASP A 69 -32.91 6.17 51.12
N ILE A 70 -32.43 4.96 50.82
CA ILE A 70 -31.88 4.62 49.52
C ILE A 70 -32.94 3.87 48.73
N ASN A 71 -33.43 4.50 47.66
CA ASN A 71 -34.29 3.83 46.70
C ASN A 71 -33.45 3.23 45.57
N VAL A 72 -33.38 1.90 45.53
CA VAL A 72 -32.68 1.17 44.47
C VAL A 72 -33.71 0.57 43.52
N SER A 73 -33.66 1.00 42.26
CA SER A 73 -34.48 0.44 41.19
C SER A 73 -33.62 0.16 39.96
N ARG A 74 -33.91 -0.93 39.26
CA ARG A 74 -33.26 -1.27 38.01
C ARG A 74 -33.66 -0.27 36.92
N ASN A 75 -32.68 0.35 36.27
CA ASN A 75 -32.91 1.30 35.19
C ASN A 75 -32.79 0.61 33.83
N TYR A 76 -33.88 -0.01 33.38
CA TYR A 76 -33.93 -0.74 32.11
C TYR A 76 -33.62 0.15 30.89
N ALA A 77 -33.97 1.44 30.93
CA ALA A 77 -33.69 2.37 29.83
C ALA A 77 -32.17 2.62 29.69
N ALA A 78 -31.47 2.84 30.80
CA ALA A 78 -30.02 3.00 30.80
C ALA A 78 -29.29 1.72 30.39
N GLU A 79 -29.76 0.55 30.85
CA GLU A 79 -29.21 -0.75 30.44
C GLU A 79 -29.35 -0.97 28.93
N ASN A 80 -30.55 -0.77 28.38
CA ASN A 80 -30.79 -0.91 26.94
C ASN A 80 -29.98 0.10 26.10
N SER A 81 -29.81 1.32 26.61
CA SER A 81 -28.95 2.33 25.97
C SER A 81 -27.48 1.92 25.96
N ALA A 82 -26.96 1.39 27.07
CA ALA A 82 -25.59 0.90 27.18
C ALA A 82 -25.35 -0.31 26.27
N GLU A 83 -26.29 -1.26 26.23
CA GLU A 83 -26.23 -2.43 25.34
C GLU A 83 -26.22 -2.01 23.86
N THR A 84 -27.09 -1.07 23.50
CA THR A 84 -27.14 -0.53 22.13
C THR A 84 -25.82 0.17 21.75
N ALA A 85 -25.28 1.00 22.65
CA ALA A 85 -24.01 1.69 22.43
C ALA A 85 -22.85 0.70 22.27
N PHE A 86 -22.81 -0.34 23.11
CA PHE A 86 -21.82 -1.40 23.02
C PHE A 86 -21.92 -2.15 21.68
N ALA A 87 -23.12 -2.60 21.29
CA ALA A 87 -23.33 -3.32 20.04
C ALA A 87 -22.96 -2.45 18.81
N ASN A 88 -23.27 -1.15 18.85
CA ASN A 88 -22.90 -0.23 17.79
C ASN A 88 -21.38 -0.07 17.68
N LEU A 89 -20.68 0.08 18.80
CA LEU A 89 -19.21 0.14 18.81
C LEU A 89 -18.60 -1.13 18.22
N GLN A 90 -19.07 -2.31 18.63
CA GLN A 90 -18.60 -3.59 18.08
C GLN A 90 -18.81 -3.68 16.57
N ARG A 91 -19.98 -3.23 16.08
CA ARG A 91 -20.26 -3.19 14.64
C ARG A 91 -19.34 -2.23 13.90
N THR A 92 -19.06 -1.05 14.45
CA THR A 92 -18.13 -0.09 13.85
C THR A 92 -16.72 -0.65 13.77
N ILE A 93 -16.23 -1.31 14.82
CA ILE A 93 -14.91 -1.97 14.82
C ILE A 93 -14.86 -3.05 13.73
N LEU A 94 -15.87 -3.92 13.68
CA LEU A 94 -15.95 -4.98 12.66
C LEU A 94 -15.99 -4.39 11.24
N HIS A 95 -16.81 -3.36 11.02
CA HIS A 95 -16.94 -2.73 9.71
C HIS A 95 -15.63 -2.07 9.26
N THR A 96 -14.94 -1.41 10.19
CA THR A 96 -13.71 -0.68 9.88
C THR A 96 -12.54 -1.63 9.62
N PHE A 97 -12.36 -2.66 10.45
CA PHE A 97 -11.13 -3.48 10.43
C PHE A 97 -11.32 -4.92 9.96
N GLY A 98 -12.55 -5.44 9.96
CA GLY A 98 -12.82 -6.86 9.76
C GLY A 98 -13.48 -7.23 8.43
N LEU A 99 -14.01 -6.26 7.67
CA LEU A 99 -14.72 -6.56 6.42
C LEU A 99 -13.82 -6.59 5.18
N HIS A 100 -12.76 -5.78 5.16
CA HIS A 100 -11.90 -5.63 4.00
C HIS A 100 -10.48 -6.08 4.32
N THR A 101 -9.93 -6.93 3.45
CA THR A 101 -8.55 -7.40 3.52
C THR A 101 -7.74 -6.84 2.34
N PRO A 102 -6.41 -6.72 2.49
CA PRO A 102 -5.55 -6.28 1.38
C PRO A 102 -5.74 -7.17 0.16
N LYS A 103 -5.72 -6.56 -1.02
CA LYS A 103 -5.81 -7.33 -2.28
C LYS A 103 -4.43 -7.74 -2.77
N PRO A 104 -4.32 -8.92 -3.42
CA PRO A 104 -3.11 -9.28 -4.13
C PRO A 104 -2.76 -8.25 -5.21
N PRO A 105 -1.46 -7.91 -5.37
CA PRO A 105 -1.04 -6.98 -6.41
C PRO A 105 -1.27 -7.59 -7.81
N VAL A 106 -1.69 -6.78 -8.77
CA VAL A 106 -1.90 -7.21 -10.16
C VAL A 106 -0.72 -6.74 -11.01
N LEU A 107 0.11 -7.68 -11.48
CA LEU A 107 1.30 -7.41 -12.28
C LEU A 107 1.02 -7.59 -13.77
N ARG A 108 1.48 -6.65 -14.60
CA ARG A 108 1.35 -6.68 -16.08
C ARG A 108 2.69 -6.35 -16.76
N CYS A 109 2.87 -6.88 -17.97
CA CYS A 109 3.95 -6.47 -18.84
C CYS A 109 3.50 -5.25 -19.64
N ARG A 110 4.19 -4.12 -19.44
CA ARG A 110 3.93 -2.90 -20.21
C ARG A 110 4.62 -2.92 -21.56
N ASN A 111 5.90 -3.31 -21.55
CA ASN A 111 6.71 -3.42 -22.75
C ASN A 111 7.81 -4.47 -22.58
N ALA A 112 8.17 -5.14 -23.66
CA ALA A 112 9.30 -6.05 -23.74
C ALA A 112 10.20 -5.68 -24.92
N THR A 113 11.50 -5.76 -24.71
CA THR A 113 12.53 -5.56 -25.73
C THR A 113 13.41 -6.81 -25.80
N GLN A 114 14.48 -6.76 -26.58
CA GLN A 114 15.42 -7.86 -26.70
C GLN A 114 16.16 -8.14 -25.39
N THR A 115 16.45 -7.13 -24.59
CA THR A 115 17.31 -7.25 -23.39
C THR A 115 16.72 -6.60 -22.13
N SER A 116 15.50 -6.09 -22.20
CA SER A 116 14.81 -5.50 -21.06
C SER A 116 13.30 -5.65 -21.11
N VAL A 117 12.66 -5.65 -19.96
CA VAL A 117 11.21 -5.67 -19.78
C VAL A 117 10.81 -4.55 -18.83
N VAL A 118 9.73 -3.86 -19.13
CA VAL A 118 9.08 -2.91 -18.24
C VAL A 118 7.81 -3.55 -17.71
N LEU A 119 7.77 -3.65 -16.39
CA LEU A 119 6.64 -4.19 -15.64
C LEU A 119 5.87 -3.04 -15.00
N GLU A 120 4.56 -3.19 -14.90
CA GLU A 120 3.69 -2.26 -14.19
C GLU A 120 2.64 -3.02 -13.36
N TRP A 121 2.09 -2.37 -12.35
CA TRP A 121 1.07 -2.95 -11.50
C TRP A 121 -0.01 -1.95 -11.13
N ASP A 122 -1.19 -2.47 -10.78
CA ASP A 122 -2.29 -1.63 -10.30
C ASP A 122 -1.97 -1.01 -8.92
N PRO A 123 -2.62 0.12 -8.57
CA PRO A 123 -2.50 0.72 -7.24
C PRO A 123 -2.75 -0.32 -6.13
N ILE A 124 -1.89 -0.31 -5.11
CA ILE A 124 -1.94 -1.30 -4.03
C ILE A 124 -3.11 -0.98 -3.09
N ASP A 125 -4.04 -1.92 -2.97
CA ASP A 125 -5.17 -1.84 -2.03
C ASP A 125 -4.81 -2.56 -0.73
N LEU A 126 -4.51 -1.78 0.31
CA LEU A 126 -4.11 -2.27 1.62
C LEU A 126 -5.29 -2.44 2.58
N ALA A 127 -6.50 -2.01 2.21
CA ALA A 127 -7.60 -1.82 3.16
C ALA A 127 -7.13 -1.05 4.42
N THR A 128 -7.15 -1.68 5.59
CA THR A 128 -6.66 -1.12 6.87
C THR A 128 -5.26 -1.59 7.26
N ALA A 129 -4.61 -2.43 6.45
CA ALA A 129 -3.29 -2.95 6.74
C ALA A 129 -2.18 -1.94 6.41
N GLU A 130 -1.03 -2.12 7.05
CA GLU A 130 0.17 -1.33 6.77
C GLU A 130 1.05 -2.08 5.76
N LEU A 131 1.58 -1.35 4.78
CA LEU A 131 2.55 -1.87 3.83
C LEU A 131 3.90 -2.10 4.53
N ARG A 132 4.42 -3.34 4.48
CA ARG A 132 5.76 -3.67 4.96
C ARG A 132 6.79 -3.68 3.83
N SER A 133 6.47 -4.35 2.73
CA SER A 133 7.36 -4.39 1.55
C SER A 133 6.62 -4.88 0.31
N LEU A 134 7.02 -4.40 -0.86
CA LEU A 134 6.69 -4.99 -2.15
C LEU A 134 7.99 -5.49 -2.81
N ILE A 135 8.05 -6.79 -3.13
CA ILE A 135 9.26 -7.42 -3.66
C ILE A 135 8.96 -8.03 -5.03
N LEU A 136 9.81 -7.74 -6.01
CA LEU A 136 9.78 -8.38 -7.32
C LEU A 136 10.63 -9.66 -7.31
N TYR A 137 10.05 -10.74 -7.81
CA TYR A 137 10.73 -12.00 -8.07
C TYR A 137 10.87 -12.23 -9.57
N ARG A 138 12.00 -12.81 -9.98
CA ARG A 138 12.32 -13.24 -11.34
C ARG A 138 12.81 -14.68 -11.29
N ASN A 139 12.13 -15.57 -12.01
CA ASN A 139 12.44 -17.02 -12.08
C ASN A 139 12.56 -17.67 -10.69
N GLY A 140 11.70 -17.26 -9.75
CA GLY A 140 11.70 -17.76 -8.37
C GLY A 140 12.73 -17.11 -7.43
N SER A 141 13.68 -16.33 -7.95
CA SER A 141 14.67 -15.60 -7.17
C SER A 141 14.26 -14.15 -6.92
N LYS A 142 14.63 -13.60 -5.78
CA LYS A 142 14.37 -12.18 -5.45
C LYS A 142 15.18 -11.28 -6.38
N ALA A 143 14.49 -10.49 -7.20
CA ALA A 143 15.12 -9.52 -8.11
C ALA A 143 15.42 -8.20 -7.40
N GLY A 144 14.54 -7.76 -6.51
CA GLY A 144 14.71 -6.51 -5.77
C GLY A 144 13.45 -6.09 -5.00
N ALA A 145 13.60 -5.17 -4.06
CA ALA A 145 12.47 -4.51 -3.41
C ALA A 145 12.08 -3.25 -4.19
N ILE A 146 10.78 -2.97 -4.28
CA ILE A 146 10.27 -1.74 -4.87
C ILE A 146 10.42 -0.63 -3.82
N PRO A 147 11.17 0.46 -4.10
CA PRO A 147 11.54 1.45 -3.10
C PRO A 147 10.36 2.29 -2.60
N LYS A 148 9.42 2.63 -3.49
CA LYS A 148 8.24 3.43 -3.16
C LYS A 148 6.96 2.84 -3.76
N PRO A 149 6.42 1.74 -3.22
CA PRO A 149 5.35 0.97 -3.87
C PRO A 149 4.01 1.71 -4.01
N LEU A 150 3.78 2.75 -3.20
CA LEU A 150 2.55 3.56 -3.24
C LEU A 150 2.65 4.73 -4.24
N GLU A 151 3.86 5.21 -4.52
CA GLU A 151 4.10 6.29 -5.49
C GLU A 151 4.44 5.75 -6.89
N MET A 152 5.18 4.64 -6.94
CA MET A 152 5.68 4.05 -8.17
C MET A 152 4.92 2.77 -8.50
N GLN A 153 4.43 2.71 -9.73
CA GLN A 153 3.62 1.59 -10.25
C GLN A 153 4.29 0.87 -11.42
N SER A 154 5.58 1.12 -11.65
CA SER A 154 6.33 0.47 -12.72
C SER A 154 7.81 0.32 -12.39
N THR A 155 8.47 -0.63 -13.04
CA THR A 155 9.92 -0.83 -12.94
C THR A 155 10.48 -1.44 -14.22
N LYS A 156 11.75 -1.15 -14.52
CA LYS A 156 12.46 -1.68 -15.69
C LYS A 156 13.51 -2.69 -15.26
N ILE A 157 13.44 -3.88 -15.83
CA ILE A 157 14.42 -4.95 -15.63
C ILE A 157 15.29 -5.03 -16.89
N SER A 158 16.58 -4.73 -16.75
CA SER A 158 17.56 -4.75 -17.84
C SER A 158 18.51 -5.95 -17.72
N GLY A 159 19.37 -6.16 -18.72
CA GLY A 159 20.35 -7.25 -18.70
C GLY A 159 19.72 -8.63 -18.88
N LEU A 160 18.58 -8.70 -19.58
CA LEU A 160 17.94 -9.95 -19.95
C LEU A 160 18.60 -10.54 -21.20
N ALA A 161 18.60 -11.86 -21.31
CA ALA A 161 19.02 -12.54 -22.53
C ALA A 161 17.96 -12.36 -23.63
N VAL A 162 18.40 -12.37 -24.88
CA VAL A 162 17.56 -12.26 -26.08
C VAL A 162 16.74 -13.53 -26.27
N ASP A 163 15.51 -13.40 -26.76
CA ASP A 163 14.60 -14.51 -27.05
C ASP A 163 14.48 -15.55 -25.91
N THR A 164 14.41 -15.06 -24.67
CA THR A 164 14.44 -15.87 -23.45
C THR A 164 13.19 -15.61 -22.62
N GLU A 165 12.57 -16.69 -22.14
CA GLU A 165 11.42 -16.60 -21.25
C GLU A 165 11.84 -16.31 -19.80
N TYR A 166 11.12 -15.39 -19.17
CA TYR A 166 11.24 -15.05 -17.77
C TYR A 166 9.87 -15.07 -17.10
N VAL A 167 9.86 -15.47 -15.84
CA VAL A 167 8.65 -15.48 -15.01
C VAL A 167 8.80 -14.44 -13.91
N PHE A 168 7.88 -13.49 -13.86
CA PHE A 168 7.85 -12.42 -12.87
C PHE A 168 6.63 -12.53 -11.97
N HIS A 169 6.77 -12.20 -10.69
CA HIS A 169 5.64 -11.99 -9.80
C HIS A 169 6.03 -11.02 -8.68
N LEU A 170 5.03 -10.34 -8.13
CA LEU A 170 5.18 -9.47 -6.97
C LEU A 170 4.76 -10.21 -5.71
N VAL A 171 5.48 -9.97 -4.61
CA VAL A 171 5.12 -10.41 -3.28
C VAL A 171 4.92 -9.17 -2.40
N LEU A 172 3.67 -8.92 -2.04
CA LEU A 172 3.22 -7.86 -1.16
C LEU A 172 3.15 -8.38 0.28
N ARG A 173 3.96 -7.81 1.17
CA ARG A 173 3.90 -8.08 2.61
C ARG A 173 3.25 -6.92 3.32
N THR A 174 2.24 -7.22 4.13
CA THR A 174 1.47 -6.26 4.92
C THR A 174 1.41 -6.69 6.39
N SER A 175 0.85 -5.85 7.27
CA SER A 175 0.53 -6.24 8.65
C SER A 175 -0.54 -7.35 8.74
N ALA A 176 -1.40 -7.49 7.72
CA ALA A 176 -2.47 -8.49 7.68
C ALA A 176 -2.09 -9.79 6.95
N GLY A 177 -0.86 -9.90 6.42
CA GLY A 177 -0.40 -11.11 5.73
C GLY A 177 0.48 -10.85 4.51
N THR A 178 0.78 -11.93 3.79
CA THR A 178 1.55 -11.88 2.54
C THR A 178 0.66 -12.30 1.37
N PHE A 179 0.65 -11.48 0.32
CA PHE A 179 -0.13 -11.67 -0.89
C PHE A 179 0.80 -11.68 -2.10
N SER A 180 0.53 -12.54 -3.07
CA SER A 180 1.36 -12.67 -4.27
C SER A 180 0.53 -12.38 -5.51
N SER A 181 1.12 -11.72 -6.51
CA SER A 181 0.51 -11.59 -7.82
C SER A 181 0.49 -12.93 -8.55
N GLU A 182 -0.32 -13.01 -9.59
CA GLU A 182 -0.18 -14.03 -10.63
C GLU A 182 1.24 -14.04 -11.22
N ARG A 183 1.66 -15.22 -11.66
CA ARG A 183 2.96 -15.41 -12.31
C ARG A 183 2.87 -14.97 -13.77
N LEU A 184 3.54 -13.87 -14.07
CA LEU A 184 3.57 -13.28 -15.41
C LEU A 184 4.74 -13.87 -16.20
N HIS A 185 4.41 -14.61 -17.27
CA HIS A 185 5.37 -15.12 -18.24
C HIS A 185 5.63 -14.07 -19.31
N VAL A 186 6.90 -13.69 -19.51
CA VAL A 186 7.31 -12.73 -20.53
C VAL A 186 8.52 -13.27 -21.27
N ARG A 187 8.44 -13.35 -22.59
CA ARG A 187 9.59 -13.68 -23.44
C ARG A 187 10.17 -12.41 -24.03
N THR A 188 11.48 -12.20 -23.86
CA THR A 188 12.17 -11.10 -24.52
C THR A 188 12.16 -11.29 -26.04
N HIS A 189 12.27 -10.19 -26.77
CA HIS A 189 12.13 -10.20 -28.22
C HIS A 189 13.36 -10.78 -28.91
N LYS A 190 13.15 -11.31 -30.12
CA LYS A 190 14.24 -11.60 -31.07
C LYS A 190 14.81 -10.30 -31.63
N MET A 191 16.00 -10.37 -32.23
CA MET A 191 16.61 -9.20 -32.89
C MET A 191 15.77 -8.64 -34.05
N THR A 192 14.98 -9.49 -34.70
CA THR A 192 14.08 -9.14 -35.82
C THR A 192 12.71 -8.63 -35.37
N GLU A 193 12.39 -8.74 -34.08
CA GLU A 193 11.10 -8.31 -33.53
C GLU A 193 11.22 -6.88 -33.01
N LEU A 194 10.68 -5.94 -33.77
CA LEU A 194 10.86 -4.50 -33.57
C LEU A 194 9.69 -3.84 -32.80
N SER A 195 8.64 -4.60 -32.50
CA SER A 195 7.43 -4.10 -31.81
C SER A 195 7.66 -3.55 -30.40
N GLY A 196 8.78 -3.94 -29.78
CA GLY A 196 9.22 -3.44 -28.47
C GLY A 196 9.84 -2.04 -28.51
N ILE A 197 10.11 -1.50 -29.71
CA ILE A 197 10.68 -0.16 -29.88
C ILE A 197 9.62 0.89 -29.60
N THR A 198 9.89 1.79 -28.67
CA THR A 198 9.06 2.92 -28.29
C THR A 198 9.88 4.20 -28.47
N ILE A 199 9.42 5.06 -29.37
CA ILE A 199 10.13 6.26 -29.80
C ILE A 199 9.45 7.49 -29.21
N THR A 200 10.22 8.35 -28.56
CA THR A 200 9.77 9.71 -28.26
C THR A 200 10.40 10.70 -29.24
N PRO A 201 9.62 11.36 -30.10
CA PRO A 201 10.13 12.33 -31.05
C PRO A 201 10.41 13.67 -30.35
N GLY A 202 11.63 14.17 -30.49
CA GLY A 202 12.03 15.52 -30.07
C GLY A 202 11.86 16.55 -31.19
N VAL A 203 12.66 17.62 -31.13
CA VAL A 203 12.64 18.69 -32.13
C VAL A 203 13.12 18.17 -33.48
N MET A 204 12.26 18.31 -34.50
CA MET A 204 12.55 18.02 -35.91
C MET A 204 11.51 18.68 -36.84
N PRO A 205 11.81 18.85 -38.15
CA PRO A 205 10.85 19.34 -39.12
C PRO A 205 9.60 18.45 -39.22
N ALA A 206 8.42 19.06 -39.46
CA ALA A 206 7.14 18.34 -39.48
C ALA A 206 7.10 17.20 -40.52
N ALA A 207 7.62 17.42 -41.72
CA ALA A 207 7.72 16.39 -42.76
C ALA A 207 8.56 15.19 -42.32
N LEU A 208 9.62 15.42 -41.54
CA LEU A 208 10.48 14.35 -41.02
C LEU A 208 9.79 13.58 -39.89
N ARG A 209 9.03 14.27 -39.04
CA ARG A 209 8.20 13.64 -38.00
C ARG A 209 7.14 12.74 -38.60
N GLU A 210 6.47 13.17 -39.67
CA GLU A 210 5.49 12.35 -40.38
C GLU A 210 6.15 11.12 -41.02
N SER A 211 7.32 11.29 -41.65
CA SER A 211 8.10 10.17 -42.19
C SER A 211 8.51 9.19 -41.10
N LEU A 212 8.95 9.68 -39.92
CA LEU A 212 9.31 8.87 -38.77
C LEU A 212 8.13 8.04 -38.27
N GLN A 213 6.96 8.65 -38.15
CA GLN A 213 5.72 7.98 -37.75
C GLN A 213 5.39 6.82 -38.68
N LYS A 214 5.38 7.08 -40.00
CA LYS A 214 5.09 6.05 -41.02
C LYS A 214 6.11 4.90 -40.98
N THR A 215 7.40 5.21 -40.82
CA THR A 215 8.43 4.18 -40.68
C THR A 215 8.25 3.36 -39.40
N ALA A 216 7.97 4.02 -38.26
CA ALA A 216 7.75 3.35 -36.98
C ALA A 216 6.56 2.37 -37.06
N GLU A 217 5.45 2.79 -37.67
CA GLU A 217 4.27 1.94 -37.89
C GLU A 217 4.59 0.71 -38.75
N ARG A 218 5.36 0.87 -39.83
CA ARG A 218 5.75 -0.26 -40.71
C ARG A 218 6.60 -1.32 -40.01
N ILE A 219 7.45 -0.91 -39.07
CA ILE A 219 8.24 -1.85 -38.25
C ILE A 219 7.51 -2.32 -36.99
N GLY A 220 6.27 -1.88 -36.75
CA GLY A 220 5.50 -2.20 -35.55
C GLY A 220 5.94 -1.46 -34.28
N ALA A 221 6.85 -0.49 -34.39
CA ALA A 221 7.28 0.35 -33.28
C ALA A 221 6.18 1.36 -32.89
N LYS A 222 6.22 1.81 -31.63
CA LYS A 222 5.24 2.76 -31.09
C LYS A 222 5.87 4.14 -30.93
N VAL A 223 5.19 5.18 -31.39
CA VAL A 223 5.61 6.57 -31.15
C VAL A 223 4.77 7.14 -30.00
N ILE A 224 5.43 7.78 -29.03
CA ILE A 224 4.80 8.36 -27.85
C ILE A 224 5.31 9.78 -27.61
N ASP A 225 4.45 10.70 -27.19
CA ASP A 225 4.83 12.12 -27.10
C ASP A 225 5.65 12.49 -25.86
N ALA A 226 5.67 11.64 -24.84
CA ALA A 226 6.35 11.90 -23.59
C ALA A 226 7.40 10.82 -23.30
N VAL A 227 8.55 11.25 -22.76
CA VAL A 227 9.58 10.32 -22.25
C VAL A 227 9.06 9.63 -21.01
N ARG A 228 9.03 8.31 -21.04
CA ARG A 228 8.52 7.40 -20.01
C ARG A 228 9.55 6.32 -19.71
N ILE A 229 9.32 5.54 -18.66
CA ILE A 229 10.22 4.42 -18.27
C ILE A 229 10.35 3.36 -19.37
N ASP A 230 9.33 3.23 -20.22
CA ASP A 230 9.28 2.32 -21.34
C ASP A 230 9.79 2.91 -22.65
N THR A 231 10.21 4.18 -22.71
CA THR A 231 10.85 4.78 -23.88
C THR A 231 12.18 4.09 -24.16
N THR A 232 12.36 3.54 -25.36
CA THR A 232 13.61 2.89 -25.76
C THR A 232 14.56 3.85 -26.46
N HIS A 233 14.04 4.76 -27.29
CA HIS A 233 14.86 5.70 -28.06
C HIS A 233 14.20 7.08 -28.10
N PHE A 234 15.01 8.12 -27.98
CA PHE A 234 14.61 9.49 -28.23
C PHE A 234 15.14 9.91 -29.61
N VAL A 235 14.25 10.35 -30.50
CA VAL A 235 14.61 10.63 -31.90
C VAL A 235 14.47 12.13 -32.17
N CYS A 236 15.55 12.81 -32.56
CA CYS A 236 15.52 14.23 -32.89
C CYS A 236 16.60 14.64 -33.90
N THR A 237 16.45 15.82 -34.49
CA THR A 237 17.51 16.45 -35.30
C THR A 237 18.31 17.47 -34.49
N GLU A 238 17.75 17.97 -33.39
CA GLU A 238 18.36 18.94 -32.49
C GLU A 238 18.19 18.48 -31.04
N GLY A 239 19.28 18.50 -30.26
CA GLY A 239 19.27 18.15 -28.84
C GLY A 239 18.88 19.33 -27.97
N ARG A 240 17.58 19.64 -27.91
CA ARG A 240 17.06 20.73 -27.07
C ARG A 240 15.67 20.45 -26.50
N GLY A 241 15.34 21.15 -25.43
CA GLY A 241 14.03 21.12 -24.77
C GLY A 241 13.96 20.10 -23.63
N GLN A 242 12.92 20.26 -22.80
CA GLN A 242 12.75 19.49 -21.57
C GLN A 242 12.68 17.97 -21.81
N ALA A 243 12.06 17.53 -22.91
CA ALA A 243 11.97 16.11 -23.24
C ALA A 243 13.34 15.50 -23.60
N TRP A 244 14.22 16.29 -24.24
CA TRP A 244 15.59 15.87 -24.53
C TRP A 244 16.43 15.77 -23.26
N GLU A 245 16.37 16.77 -22.37
CA GLU A 245 17.05 16.76 -21.08
C GLU A 245 16.66 15.53 -20.24
N ARG A 246 15.35 15.25 -20.18
CA ARG A 246 14.81 14.07 -19.50
C ARG A 246 15.27 12.75 -20.12
N ALA A 247 15.34 12.67 -21.44
CA ALA A 247 15.86 11.47 -22.12
C ALA A 247 17.33 11.23 -21.74
N VAL A 248 18.15 12.28 -21.69
CA VAL A 248 19.55 12.21 -21.27
C VAL A 248 19.66 11.78 -19.80
N GLU A 249 18.89 12.38 -18.90
CA GLU A 249 18.85 12.02 -17.47
C GLU A 249 18.48 10.54 -17.26
N MET A 250 17.54 10.03 -18.05
CA MET A 250 17.12 8.62 -18.02
C MET A 250 18.06 7.68 -18.79
N ASN A 251 19.18 8.16 -19.32
CA ASN A 251 20.11 7.40 -20.17
C ASN A 251 19.44 6.74 -21.39
N VAL A 252 18.41 7.37 -21.94
CA VAL A 252 17.76 6.94 -23.18
C VAL A 252 18.64 7.36 -24.36
N PRO A 253 18.99 6.45 -25.28
CA PRO A 253 19.73 6.80 -26.50
C PRO A 253 19.04 7.90 -27.32
N VAL A 254 19.78 8.98 -27.61
CA VAL A 254 19.31 10.11 -28.44
C VAL A 254 19.87 9.98 -29.86
N VAL A 255 19.04 9.58 -30.81
CA VAL A 255 19.46 9.24 -32.17
C VAL A 255 18.76 10.09 -33.24
N VAL A 256 19.36 10.16 -34.44
CA VAL A 256 18.74 10.77 -35.61
C VAL A 256 17.66 9.86 -36.23
N PRO A 257 16.67 10.41 -36.97
CA PRO A 257 15.61 9.61 -37.60
C PRO A 257 16.10 8.51 -38.56
N ASP A 258 17.29 8.64 -39.12
CA ASP A 258 17.90 7.61 -39.97
C ASP A 258 18.07 6.26 -39.27
N TRP A 259 18.17 6.24 -37.94
CA TRP A 259 18.28 4.99 -37.18
C TRP A 259 17.07 4.09 -37.38
N VAL A 260 15.85 4.66 -37.36
CA VAL A 260 14.61 3.89 -37.53
C VAL A 260 14.51 3.33 -38.96
N LYS A 261 14.94 4.11 -39.95
CA LYS A 261 15.06 3.64 -41.35
C LYS A 261 16.11 2.54 -41.49
N GLY A 262 17.20 2.62 -40.72
CA GLY A 262 18.19 1.55 -40.61
C GLY A 262 17.57 0.25 -40.07
N CYS A 263 16.82 0.32 -38.97
CA CYS A 263 16.10 -0.83 -38.42
C CYS A 263 15.11 -1.44 -39.43
N GLU A 264 14.35 -0.59 -40.14
CA GLU A 264 13.42 -1.03 -41.19
C GLU A 264 14.15 -1.78 -42.31
N ARG A 265 15.21 -1.18 -42.86
CA ARG A 265 15.94 -1.74 -44.00
C ARG A 265 16.60 -3.08 -43.67
N GLU A 266 17.22 -3.19 -42.49
CA GLU A 266 17.92 -4.40 -42.08
C GLU A 266 16.96 -5.49 -41.54
N GLY A 267 15.68 -5.17 -41.32
CA GLY A 267 14.70 -6.08 -40.73
C GLY A 267 15.02 -6.51 -39.28
N ARG A 268 15.87 -5.76 -38.59
CA ARG A 268 16.33 -6.05 -37.23
C ARG A 268 16.81 -4.79 -36.51
N ILE A 269 16.89 -4.84 -35.19
CA ILE A 269 17.38 -3.71 -34.40
C ILE A 269 18.87 -3.48 -34.68
N VAL A 270 19.23 -2.25 -35.07
CA VAL A 270 20.61 -1.87 -35.38
C VAL A 270 21.24 -1.09 -34.22
N GLY A 271 22.57 -1.17 -34.11
CA GLY A 271 23.31 -0.47 -33.07
C GLY A 271 23.19 1.06 -33.21
N VAL A 272 23.02 1.76 -32.08
CA VAL A 272 22.75 3.21 -32.02
C VAL A 272 23.98 4.10 -32.24
N ARG A 273 25.20 3.58 -32.06
CA ARG A 273 26.43 4.39 -31.97
C ARG A 273 26.68 5.30 -33.18
N GLY A 274 26.44 4.82 -34.40
CA GLY A 274 26.61 5.60 -35.63
C GLY A 274 25.50 6.63 -35.87
N TYR A 275 24.43 6.60 -35.06
CA TYR A 275 23.23 7.41 -35.24
C TYR A 275 23.03 8.44 -34.13
N TYR A 276 23.95 8.58 -33.18
CA TYR A 276 23.90 9.69 -32.22
C TYR A 276 24.01 11.04 -32.95
N LEU A 277 23.42 12.09 -32.37
CA LEU A 277 23.41 13.44 -32.95
C LEU A 277 24.82 13.96 -33.30
N ASN A 278 25.81 13.61 -32.48
CA ASN A 278 27.21 14.02 -32.63
C ASN A 278 28.09 12.97 -33.34
N ALA A 279 27.52 11.85 -33.81
CA ALA A 279 28.26 10.84 -34.54
C ALA A 279 28.57 11.33 -35.97
N ASP A 280 29.75 10.96 -36.49
CA ASP A 280 30.10 11.22 -37.89
C ASP A 280 29.04 10.57 -38.81
N PRO A 281 28.36 11.34 -39.68
CA PRO A 281 27.38 10.81 -40.62
C PRO A 281 27.90 9.67 -41.50
N ARG A 282 29.22 9.59 -41.73
CA ARG A 282 29.86 8.50 -42.50
C ARG A 282 29.85 7.15 -41.78
N LEU A 283 29.72 7.16 -40.45
CA LEU A 283 29.61 5.94 -39.63
C LEU A 283 28.19 5.37 -39.62
N ARG A 284 27.21 6.10 -40.17
CA ARG A 284 25.88 5.56 -40.40
C ARG A 284 26.01 4.44 -41.41
N GLN A 285 25.51 3.25 -41.07
CA GLN A 285 25.34 2.19 -42.05
C GLN A 285 24.23 2.62 -43.01
N VAL A 286 24.59 3.46 -43.98
CA VAL A 286 23.81 3.74 -45.17
C VAL A 286 24.15 2.59 -46.11
N GLY A 287 23.32 1.54 -46.13
CA GLY A 287 23.45 0.46 -47.10
C GLY A 287 23.49 1.03 -48.52
N ALA A 288 24.32 0.43 -49.38
CA ALA A 288 24.72 0.91 -50.70
C ALA A 288 23.59 1.57 -51.51
N GLY A 289 23.58 2.90 -51.54
CA GLY A 289 22.92 3.70 -52.56
C GLY A 289 23.96 4.14 -53.57
N HIS A 290 23.94 3.53 -54.77
CA HIS A 290 24.66 3.94 -55.98
C HIS A 290 26.16 4.21 -55.81
N GLN A 291 27.00 3.22 -56.13
CA GLN A 291 28.31 3.52 -56.68
C GLN A 291 28.10 4.39 -57.94
N PRO A 292 28.70 5.58 -58.05
CA PRO A 292 28.83 6.22 -59.35
C PRO A 292 29.70 5.30 -60.19
N GLN A 293 29.11 4.79 -61.27
CA GLN A 293 29.80 4.04 -62.31
C GLN A 293 30.95 4.93 -62.82
N GLN A 294 32.16 4.63 -62.36
CA GLN A 294 33.37 5.28 -62.86
C GLN A 294 33.60 4.71 -64.27
N GLN A 295 33.20 5.49 -65.27
CA GLN A 295 33.70 5.32 -66.64
C GLN A 295 35.20 5.61 -66.63
N GLN A 296 35.99 4.57 -66.91
CA GLN A 296 37.22 4.64 -67.69
C GLN A 296 37.41 3.33 -68.42
#